data_AF-A0A9D3VH98-F1
#
_entry.id   AF-A0A9D3VH98-F1
#
_cell.length_a   1.000
_cell.length_b   1.000
_cell.length_c   1.000
_cell.angle_alpha   90.00
_cell.angle_beta   90.00
_cell.angle_gamma   90.00
#
_symmetry.space_group_name_H-M   'P 1'
#
loop_
_entity.id
_entity.type
_entity.pdbx_description
1 polymer ?
#
loop_
_entity_poly.entity_id
_entity_poly.type
_entity_poly.pdbx_seq_one_letter_code
_entity_poly.pdbx_strand_id
1 'polypeptide(L)' 'MSSFDYPTLSRSDIISILAKSQIVIVIDNDFKNIKLNLISSLYTRFIIYFDALNVGNHRF' A
#
# COMPACT_ATOMS: atom_id res chain seq x y z
N MET A 1 -17.21 -7.66 -17.75
CA MET A 1 -15.93 -7.17 -17.19
C MET A 1 -15.54 -8.15 -16.10
N SER A 2 -14.35 -8.73 -16.14
CA SER A 2 -13.91 -9.60 -15.04
C SER A 2 -13.89 -8.75 -13.77
N SER A 3 -14.84 -8.95 -12.87
CA SER A 3 -14.70 -8.50 -11.49
C SER A 3 -13.48 -9.21 -10.98
N PHE A 4 -12.35 -8.53 -10.93
CA PHE A 4 -11.25 -8.99 -10.11
C PHE A 4 -11.79 -8.95 -8.68
N ASP A 5 -12.20 -10.12 -8.17
CA ASP A 5 -12.54 -10.30 -6.77
C ASP A 5 -11.24 -10.21 -5.97
N TYR A 6 -10.74 -9.00 -5.82
CA TYR A 6 -9.66 -8.73 -4.90
C TYR A 6 -10.16 -9.02 -3.50
N PRO A 7 -9.40 -9.76 -2.68
CA PRO A 7 -9.81 -10.03 -1.32
C PRO A 7 -10.00 -8.70 -0.57
N THR A 8 -11.19 -8.50 -0.02
CA THR A 8 -11.46 -7.36 0.86
C THR A 8 -10.70 -7.57 2.16
N LEU A 9 -9.65 -6.78 2.38
CA LEU A 9 -8.87 -6.80 3.62
C LEU A 9 -9.55 -5.93 4.68
N SER A 10 -9.48 -6.35 5.94
CA SER A 10 -9.89 -5.47 7.03
C SER A 10 -8.91 -4.29 7.15
N ARG A 11 -9.35 -3.17 7.72
CA ARG A 11 -8.46 -2.02 7.98
C ARG A 11 -7.24 -2.42 8.82
N SER A 12 -7.41 -3.32 9.79
CA SER A 12 -6.31 -3.81 10.62
C SER A 12 -5.29 -4.60 9.80
N ASP A 13 -5.76 -5.41 8.84
CA ASP A 13 -4.87 -6.14 7.93
C ASP A 13 -4.11 -5.18 7.03
N ILE A 14 -4.79 -4.18 6.45
CA ILE A 14 -4.15 -3.16 5.60
C ILE A 14 -3.06 -2.41 6.38
N ILE A 15 -3.37 -1.93 7.59
CA ILE A 15 -2.39 -1.25 8.47
C ILE A 15 -1.19 -2.17 8.74
N SER A 16 -1.46 -3.42 9.09
CA SER A 16 -0.41 -4.39 9.40
C SER A 16 0.48 -4.70 8.19
N ILE A 17 -0.10 -4.84 7.00
CA ILE A 17 0.63 -5.09 5.76
C ILE A 17 1.50 -3.89 5.38
N LEU A 18 0.94 -2.68 5.42
CA LEU A 18 1.69 -1.45 5.11
C LEU A 18 2.90 -1.24 6.04
N ALA A 19 2.73 -1.55 7.33
CA ALA A 19 3.81 -1.48 8.31
C ALA A 19 4.86 -2.58 8.09
N LYS A 20 4.44 -3.85 7.89
CA LYS A 20 5.36 -4.98 7.66
C LYS A 20 6.18 -4.82 6.38
N SER A 21 5.56 -4.31 5.32
CA SER A 21 6.23 -4.01 4.05
C SER A 21 7.05 -2.72 4.08
N GLN A 22 7.08 -2.02 5.23
CA GLN A 22 7.78 -0.74 5.41
C GLN A 22 7.36 0.34 4.41
N ILE A 23 6.14 0.26 3.89
CA ILE A 23 5.60 1.21 2.92
C ILE A 23 5.24 2.49 3.67
N VAL A 24 4.38 2.40 4.69
CA VAL A 24 3.98 3.56 5.49
C VAL A 24 3.46 3.12 6.86
N ILE A 25 3.65 3.97 7.87
CA ILE A 25 3.04 3.80 9.18
C ILE A 25 1.76 4.64 9.21
N VAL A 26 0.63 3.98 9.35
CA VAL A 26 -0.71 4.57 9.40
C VAL A 26 -1.48 4.00 10.58
N ILE A 27 -2.38 4.79 11.16
CA ILE A 27 -3.27 4.36 12.24
C ILE A 27 -4.72 4.33 11.76
N ASP A 28 -5.61 3.66 12.50
CA ASP A 28 -7.02 3.54 12.11
C ASP A 28 -7.70 4.89 11.84
N ASN A 29 -7.31 5.93 12.59
CA ASN A 29 -7.85 7.28 12.43
C ASN A 29 -7.51 7.92 11.06
N ASP A 30 -6.38 7.54 10.45
CA ASP A 30 -5.99 8.02 9.13
C ASP A 30 -6.94 7.51 8.03
N PHE A 31 -7.57 6.35 8.23
CA PHE A 31 -8.58 5.80 7.32
C PHE A 31 -9.97 6.38 7.56
N LYS A 32 -10.26 6.86 8.77
CA LYS A 32 -11.52 7.54 9.09
C LYS A 32 -11.57 8.96 8.54
N ASN A 33 -10.41 9.62 8.47
CA ASN A 33 -10.27 10.97 7.93
C ASN A 33 -9.11 11.01 6.93
N ILE A 34 -9.39 10.48 5.73
CA ILE A 34 -8.38 10.36 4.68
C ILE A 34 -8.01 11.77 4.18
N LYS A 35 -6.77 12.17 4.41
CA LYS A 35 -6.20 13.41 3.88
C LYS A 35 -5.65 13.17 2.48
N LEU A 36 -5.80 14.15 1.57
CA LEU A 36 -5.24 14.07 0.22
C LEU A 36 -3.72 13.83 0.22
N ASN A 37 -3.00 14.43 1.17
CA ASN A 37 -1.56 14.21 1.32
C ASN A 37 -1.21 12.76 1.68
N LEU A 38 -2.07 12.09 2.46
CA LEU A 38 -1.90 10.67 2.80
C LEU A 38 -2.08 9.80 1.56
N ILE A 39 -3.11 10.07 0.76
CA ILE A 39 -3.35 9.35 -0.51
C ILE A 39 -2.15 9.51 -1.44
N SER A 40 -1.71 10.75 -1.67
CA SER A 40 -0.57 11.04 -2.55
C SER A 40 0.70 10.32 -2.07
N SER A 41 1.01 10.39 -0.77
CA SER A 41 2.14 9.68 -0.17
C SER A 41 2.04 8.16 -0.36
N LEU A 42 0.87 7.56 -0.12
CA LEU A 42 0.64 6.11 -0.31
C LEU A 42 0.92 5.69 -1.75
N TYR A 43 0.34 6.38 -2.73
CA TYR A 43 0.56 6.04 -4.14
C TYR A 43 2.02 6.19 -4.56
N THR A 44 2.68 7.28 -4.16
CA THR A 44 4.12 7.48 -4.45
C THR A 44 4.96 6.34 -3.88
N ARG A 45 4.70 5.93 -2.63
CA ARG A 45 5.45 4.86 -1.98
C ARG A 45 5.16 3.49 -2.59
N PHE A 46 3.93 3.22 -3.01
CA PHE A 46 3.63 1.99 -3.76
C PHE A 46 4.39 1.93 -5.08
N ILE A 47 4.44 3.02 -5.85
CA ILE A 47 5.17 3.07 -7.11
C ILE A 47 6.66 2.78 -6.89
N ILE A 48 7.29 3.43 -5.89
CA ILE A 48 8.69 3.20 -5.53
C ILE A 48 8.92 1.74 -5.09
N TYR A 49 8.00 1.20 -4.28
CA TYR A 49 8.08 -0.18 -3.82
C TYR A 49 8.02 -1.18 -4.99
N PHE A 50 7.10 -0.98 -5.94
CA PHE A 50 7.01 -1.84 -7.13
C PHE A 50 8.23 -1.70 -8.04
N ASP A 51 8.78 -0.49 -8.20
CA ASP A 51 10.02 -0.28 -8.95
C ASP A 51 11.19 -1.04 -8.32
N ALA A 52 11.35 -0.97 -7.00
CA ALA A 52 12.38 -1.70 -6.27
C ALA A 52 12.26 -3.24 -6.44
N LEU A 53 11.02 -3.76 -6.45
CA LEU A 53 10.78 -5.18 -6.74
C LEU A 53 11.17 -5.55 -8.17
N ASN A 54 10.88 -4.68 -9.14
CA ASN A 54 11.17 -4.92 -10.55
C ASN A 54 12.68 -4.88 -10.85
N VAL A 55 13.43 -3.97 -10.21
CA VAL A 55 14.89 -3.88 -10.31
C VAL A 55 15.56 -5.15 -9.75
N GLY A 56 14.98 -5.77 -8.71
CA GLY A 56 15.45 -7.05 -8.17
C GLY A 56 15.26 -8.23 -9.13
N ASN A 57 14.20 -8.22 -9.96
CA ASN A 57 13.89 -9.28 -10.91
C ASN A 57 14.74 -9.26 -12.19
N HIS A 58 15.43 -8.16 -12.50
CA HIS A 58 16.28 -8.04 -13.68
C HIS A 58 17.75 -8.43 -13.43
N ARG A 59 18.07 -8.95 -12.24
CA ARG A 59 19.43 -9.28 -11.77
C ARG A 59 19.73 -10.78 -11.64
N PHE A 60 18.90 -11.64 -12.23
CA PHE A 60 19.12 -13.09 -12.30
C PHE A 60 18.99 -13.58 -13.74
#